data_AF-A0A966D4C5-F1
#
_entry.id   AF-A0A966D4C5-F1
#
_cell.length_a   1.000
_cell.length_b   1.000
_cell.length_c   1.000
_cell.angle_alpha   90.00
_cell.angle_beta   90.00
_cell.angle_gamma   90.00
#
_symmetry.space_group_name_H-M   'P 1'
#
loop_
_entity.id
_entity.type
_entity.pdbx_description
1 polymer ?
#
loop_
_entity_poly.entity_id
_entity_poly.type
_entity_poly.pdbx_seq_one_letter_code
_entity_poly.pdbx_strand_id
1 'polypeptide(L)' 'AGYHRVAMALAVAGLAADAPVEIEDPDCAAVSYPGFFSTLDRLACRSIEE' A
#
# COMPACT_ATOMS: atom_id res chain seq x y z
N ALA A 1 6.13 17.49 4.23
CA ALA A 1 5.24 16.63 3.43
C ALA A 1 4.32 15.86 4.37
N GLY A 2 2.99 15.88 4.15
CA GLY A 2 1.98 15.35 5.07
C GLY A 2 1.10 14.23 4.49
N TYR A 3 1.44 13.72 3.31
CA TYR A 3 0.57 12.81 2.54
C TYR A 3 0.78 11.32 2.82
N HIS A 4 1.62 10.97 3.80
CA HIS A 4 1.86 9.61 4.30
C HIS A 4 0.59 8.73 4.42
N ARG A 5 -0.46 9.25 5.06
CA ARG A 5 -1.75 8.56 5.24
C ARG A 5 -2.55 8.45 3.95
N VAL A 6 -2.41 9.40 3.03
CA VAL A 6 -3.04 9.31 1.70
C VAL A 6 -2.39 8.20 0.89
N ALA A 7 -1.05 8.11 0.89
CA ALA A 7 -0.33 7.01 0.26
C ALA A 7 -0.75 5.64 0.84
N MET A 8 -0.85 5.52 2.17
CA MET A 8 -1.33 4.30 2.82
C MET A 8 -2.79 3.96 2.44
N ALA A 9 -3.68 4.94 2.40
CA ALA A 9 -5.08 4.73 2.01
C ALA A 9 -5.22 4.30 0.55
N LEU A 10 -4.44 4.91 -0.36
CA LEU A 10 -4.41 4.53 -1.77
C LEU A 10 -3.82 3.14 -1.98
N ALA A 11 -2.80 2.75 -1.20
CA ALA A 11 -2.25 1.39 -1.26
C ALA A 11 -3.29 0.34 -0.88
N VAL A 12 -4.09 0.59 0.15
CA VAL A 12 -5.21 -0.28 0.52
C VAL A 12 -6.29 -0.30 -0.57
N ALA A 13 -6.64 0.86 -1.14
CA ALA A 13 -7.61 0.93 -2.24
C ALA A 13 -7.12 0.17 -3.49
N GLY A 14 -5.83 0.21 -3.78
CA GLY A 14 -5.20 -0.49 -4.90
C GLY A 14 -5.32 -2.01 -4.81
N LEU A 15 -5.47 -2.58 -3.60
CA LEU A 15 -5.73 -4.01 -3.44
C LEU A 15 -7.08 -4.45 -4.00
N ALA A 16 -8.03 -3.52 -4.14
CA ALA A 16 -9.37 -3.77 -4.67
C ALA A 16 -9.58 -3.15 -6.07
N ALA A 17 -8.53 -2.62 -6.69
CA ALA A 17 -8.64 -1.99 -8.00
C ALA A 17 -8.70 -3.03 -9.13
N ASP A 18 -9.52 -2.77 -10.15
CA ASP A 18 -9.64 -3.62 -11.34
C ASP A 18 -8.37 -3.61 -12.22
N ALA A 19 -7.48 -2.65 -12.01
CA ALA A 19 -6.23 -2.47 -12.73
C ALA A 19 -5.08 -2.13 -11.76
N PRO A 20 -3.81 -2.38 -12.17
CA PRO A 20 -2.65 -2.04 -11.35
C PRO A 20 -2.62 -0.56 -10.97
N VAL A 21 -2.29 -0.29 -9.71
CA VAL A 21 -2.11 1.06 -9.17
C VAL A 21 -0.63 1.28 -8.86
N GLU A 22 -0.09 2.40 -9.30
CA GLU A 22 1.25 2.86 -8.97
C GLU A 22 1.15 4.06 -8.01
N ILE A 23 2.00 4.08 -6.98
CA ILE A 23 2.11 5.19 -6.02
C ILE A 23 3.48 5.82 -6.25
N GLU A 24 3.53 7.10 -6.60
CA GLU A 24 4.75 7.80 -7.00
C GLU A 24 5.77 7.99 -5.85
N ASP A 25 5.30 8.21 -4.63
CA ASP A 25 6.15 8.40 -3.43
C ASP A 25 5.68 7.48 -2.29
N PRO A 26 5.96 6.17 -2.37
CA PRO A 26 5.54 5.21 -1.35
C PRO A 26 6.32 5.39 -0.04
N ASP A 27 7.56 5.87 -0.10
CA ASP A 27 8.45 6.01 1.05
C ASP A 27 7.93 7.00 2.11
N CYS A 28 7.06 7.95 1.70
CA CYS A 28 6.43 8.87 2.65
C CYS A 28 5.59 8.16 3.72
N ALA A 29 5.09 6.94 3.48
CA ALA A 29 4.36 6.15 4.47
C ALA A 29 5.25 5.79 5.69
N ALA A 30 6.54 5.59 5.48
CA ALA A 30 7.49 5.23 6.53
C ALA A 30 7.65 6.33 7.60
N VAL A 31 7.30 7.58 7.28
CA VAL A 31 7.34 8.70 8.25
C VAL A 31 6.40 8.47 9.44
N SER A 32 5.26 7.82 9.22
CA SER A 32 4.31 7.48 10.30
C SER A 32 4.22 5.99 10.60
N TYR A 33 4.53 5.13 9.63
CA TYR A 33 4.50 3.70 9.82
C TYR A 33 5.64 3.01 9.05
N PRO A 34 6.85 2.99 9.65
CA PRO A 34 7.96 2.22 9.11
C PRO A 34 7.56 0.73 9.03
N GLY A 35 7.50 0.18 7.83
CA GLY A 35 7.06 -1.20 7.57
C GLY A 35 5.60 -1.36 7.12
N PHE A 36 4.89 -0.27 6.81
CA PHE A 36 3.51 -0.33 6.30
C PHE A 36 3.33 -1.33 5.14
N PHE A 37 4.16 -1.25 4.09
CA PHE A 37 4.03 -2.15 2.93
C PHE A 37 4.33 -3.61 3.26
N SER A 38 5.27 -3.89 4.16
CA SER A 38 5.51 -5.26 4.64
C SER A 38 4.32 -5.80 5.41
N THR A 39 3.65 -4.97 6.22
CA THR A 39 2.40 -5.33 6.88
C THR A 39 1.28 -5.57 5.86
N LEU A 40 1.15 -4.67 4.88
CA LEU A 40 0.14 -4.77 3.84
C LEU A 40 0.29 -6.04 3.02
N ASP A 41 1.51 -6.39 2.62
CA ASP A 41 1.83 -7.62 1.89
C ASP A 41 1.43 -8.88 2.68
N ARG A 42 1.78 -8.94 3.97
CA ARG A 42 1.39 -10.05 4.86
C ARG A 42 -0.12 -10.18 5.03
N LEU A 43 -0.86 -9.07 5.01
CA LEU A 43 -2.32 -9.06 5.15
C LEU A 43 -3.03 -9.35 3.83
N ALA A 44 -2.46 -8.90 2.72
CA ALA A 44 -3.05 -9.05 1.40
C ALA A 44 -3.10 -10.51 0.93
N CYS A 45 -2.34 -11.41 1.58
CA CYS A 45 -2.40 -12.88 1.49
C CYS A 45 -3.07 -13.35 0.20
N ARG A 46 -2.42 -13.04 -0.92
CA ARG A 46 -2.97 -13.33 -2.24
C ARG A 46 -2.80 -14.83 -2.41
N SER A 47 -3.84 -15.61 -2.08
CA SER A 47 -3.95 -16.98 -2.56
C SER A 47 -3.72 -16.91 -4.06
N ILE A 48 -2.58 -17.45 -4.51
CA ILE A 48 -2.29 -17.54 -5.93
C ILE A 48 -3.35 -18.51 -6.47
N GLU A 49 -4.39 -17.99 -7.13
CA GLU A 49 -5.18 -18.81 -8.04
C GLU A 49 -4.33 -19.07 -9.28
N GLU A 50 -4.26 -20.35 -9.63
CA GLU A 50 -3.41 -21.00 -10.63
C GLU A 50 -3.65 -20.50 -12.07
#